data_AF-A0A452XW63-F1
#
_entry.id   AF-A0A452XW63-F1
#
_cell.length_a   1.000
_cell.length_b   1.000
_cell.length_c   1.000
_cell.angle_alpha   90.00
_cell.angle_beta   90.00
_cell.angle_gamma   90.00
#
_symmetry.space_group_name_H-M   'P 1'
#
loop_
_entity.id
_entity.type
_entity.pdbx_description
1 polymer ?
#
loop_
_entity_poly.entity_id
_entity_poly.type
_entity_poly.pdbx_seq_one_letter_code
_entity_poly.pdbx_strand_id
1 'polypeptide(L)' 'MRLDHQNIVQLVGYCYETHHKPMLHNGETIYAEETNRVLCFEYMPNGSLRNHISGRNVMDLTGRHVMKLSKEYVRA' A
#
# COMPACT_ATOMS: atom_id res chain seq x y z
N MET A 1 -0.29 -1.65 18.44
CA MET A 1 0.90 -2.40 17.96
C MET A 1 1.37 -1.73 16.69
N ARG A 2 2.67 -1.43 16.59
CA ARG A 2 3.30 -0.94 15.36
C ARG A 2 3.83 -2.17 14.60
N LEU A 3 3.45 -2.31 13.34
CA LEU A 3 4.03 -3.31 12.45
C LEU A 3 5.41 -2.80 12.05
N ASP A 4 6.45 -3.45 12.56
CA ASP A 4 7.84 -2.99 12.46
C ASP A 4 8.71 -4.15 12.00
N HIS A 5 8.88 -4.27 10.69
CA HIS A 5 9.64 -5.34 10.06
C HIS A 5 10.33 -4.81 8.80
N GLN A 6 11.59 -5.19 8.59
CA GLN A 6 12.43 -4.65 7.52
C GLN A 6 11.88 -4.85 6.09
N ASN A 7 11.05 -5.86 5.88
CA ASN A 7 10.46 -6.18 4.56
C ASN A 7 9.01 -5.68 4.41
N ILE A 8 8.50 -4.92 5.38
CA ILE A 8 7.17 -4.30 5.33
C ILE A 8 7.33 -2.79 5.28
N VAL A 9 6.66 -2.15 4.33
CA VAL A 9 6.66 -0.69 4.21
C VAL A 9 6.11 -0.04 5.48
N GLN A 10 6.87 0.90 6.04
CA GLN A 10 6.48 1.58 7.27
C GLN A 10 5.34 2.58 7.04
N LEU A 11 4.31 2.52 7.88
CA LEU A 11 3.31 3.58 7.99
C LEU A 11 3.92 4.75 8.79
N VAL A 12 4.13 5.89 8.14
CA VAL A 12 4.71 7.09 8.75
C VAL A 12 3.66 8.05 9.31
N GLY A 13 2.42 7.94 8.84
CA GLY A 13 1.31 8.75 9.32
C GLY A 13 -0.03 8.29 8.77
N TYR A 14 -1.11 8.77 9.37
CA TYR A 14 -2.45 8.56 8.88
C TYR A 14 -3.31 9.79 9.17
N CYS A 15 -4.29 10.04 8.30
CA CYS A 15 -5.38 10.98 8.55
C CYS A 15 -6.67 10.18 8.65
N TYR A 16 -7.47 10.50 9.67
CA TYR A 16 -8.80 9.94 9.88
C TYR A 16 -9.73 11.09 10.20
N GLU A 17 -10.66 11.36 9.31
CA GLU A 17 -11.58 12.48 9.47
C GLU A 17 -13.00 12.02 9.17
N THR A 18 -13.92 12.32 10.08
CA THR A 18 -15.34 12.00 9.92
C THR A 18 -16.12 13.29 9.90
N HIS A 19 -16.87 13.50 8.83
CA HIS A 19 -17.79 14.61 8.65
C HIS A 19 -19.21 14.08 8.61
N HIS A 20 -20.16 14.88 9.10
CA HIS A 20 -21.55 14.64 8.79
C HIS A 20 -21.96 15.56 7.66
N LYS A 21 -22.57 15.01 6.61
CA LYS A 21 -23.03 15.80 5.47
C LYS A 21 -24.36 15.28 4.92
N PRO A 22 -25.14 16.15 4.24
CA PRO A 22 -26.31 15.70 3.49
C PRO A 22 -25.89 14.78 2.34
N MET A 23 -26.52 13.62 2.22
CA MET A 23 -26.26 12.62 1.19
C MET A 23 -27.58 12.08 0.64
N LEU A 24 -27.63 11.85 -0.67
CA LEU A 24 -28.79 11.23 -1.31
C LEU A 24 -28.75 9.72 -1.08
N HIS A 25 -29.81 9.19 -0.45
CA HIS A 25 -30.01 7.76 -0.26
C HIS A 25 -31.45 7.40 -0.59
N ASN A 26 -31.66 6.48 -1.53
CA ASN A 26 -32.99 6.05 -1.99
C ASN A 26 -33.94 7.19 -2.39
N GLY A 27 -33.41 8.28 -2.95
CA GLY A 27 -34.19 9.44 -3.39
C GLY A 27 -34.49 10.47 -2.29
N GLU A 28 -34.10 10.19 -1.05
CA GLU A 28 -34.23 11.12 0.08
C GLU A 28 -32.86 11.66 0.47
N THR A 29 -32.82 12.91 0.96
CA THR A 29 -31.59 13.49 1.52
C THR A 29 -31.51 13.15 3.00
N ILE A 30 -30.51 12.37 3.38
CA ILE A 30 -30.23 12.01 4.77
C ILE A 30 -28.95 12.72 5.26
N TYR A 31 -28.84 12.95 6.57
CA TYR A 31 -27.60 13.43 7.17
C TYR A 31 -26.78 12.23 7.63
N ALA A 32 -25.72 11.91 6.89
CA ALA A 32 -24.93 10.70 7.12
C ALA A 32 -23.46 11.03 7.40
N GLU A 33 -22.80 10.13 8.10
CA GLU A 33 -21.36 10.18 8.31
C GLU A 33 -20.61 9.80 7.03
N GLU A 34 -19.71 10.66 6.60
CA GLU A 34 -18.66 10.35 5.64
C GLU A 34 -17.33 10.31 6.38
N THR A 35 -16.59 9.21 6.21
CA THR A 35 -15.26 9.07 6.79
C THR A 35 -14.21 9.05 5.68
N ASN A 36 -13.29 10.02 5.72
CA ASN A 36 -12.11 10.08 4.88
C ASN A 36 -10.92 9.47 5.63
N ARG A 37 -10.19 8.58 4.95
CA ARG A 37 -9.01 7.90 5.51
C ARG A 37 -7.85 8.02 4.54
N VAL A 38 -6.71 8.50 5.03
CA VAL A 38 -5.47 8.57 4.26
C VAL A 38 -4.38 7.86 5.04
N LEU A 39 -3.60 7.02 4.35
CA LEU A 39 -2.43 6.35 4.90
C LEU A 39 -1.20 6.90 4.21
N CYS A 40 -0.23 7.36 5.00
CA CYS A 40 1.05 7.84 4.51
C CYS A 40 2.11 6.80 4.85
N PHE A 41 2.71 6.22 3.82
CA PHE A 41 3.79 5.25 3.93
C PHE A 41 5.14 5.90 3.62
N GLU A 42 6.23 5.29 4.07
CA GLU A 42 7.56 5.68 3.62
C GLU A 42 7.68 5.57 2.09
N TYR A 43 8.53 6.42 1.51
CA TYR A 43 8.71 6.47 0.07
C TYR A 43 9.58 5.32 -0.43
N MET A 44 9.10 4.60 -1.46
CA MET A 44 9.82 3.50 -2.10
C MET A 44 10.38 3.94 -3.47
N PRO A 45 11.64 4.42 -3.54
CA PRO A 45 12.20 5.01 -4.75
C PRO A 45 12.30 4.04 -5.94
N ASN A 46 12.43 2.74 -5.66
CA ASN A 46 12.56 1.70 -6.68
C ASN A 46 11.22 1.20 -7.25
N GLY A 47 10.10 1.76 -6.79
CA GLY A 47 8.77 1.39 -7.24
C GLY A 47 8.36 -0.03 -6.86
N SER A 48 7.37 -0.58 -7.57
CA SER A 48 6.82 -1.90 -7.27
C SER A 48 7.74 -3.03 -7.75
N LEU A 49 7.69 -4.17 -7.05
CA LEU A 49 8.37 -5.39 -7.47
C LEU A 49 7.96 -5.80 -8.89
N ARG A 50 6.69 -5.61 -9.25
CA ARG A 50 6.19 -5.89 -10.61
C ARG A 50 6.96 -5.08 -11.65
N ASN A 51 7.12 -3.78 -11.45
CA ASN A 51 7.84 -2.91 -12.38
C ASN A 51 9.33 -3.27 -12.42
N HIS A 52 9.90 -3.64 -11.27
CA HIS A 52 11.29 -4.04 -11.16
C HIS A 52 11.61 -5.36 -11.88
N ILE A 53 10.63 -6.26 -11.98
CA ILE A 53 10.74 -7.54 -12.70
C ILE A 53 10.39 -7.36 -14.19
N SER A 54 9.34 -6.60 -14.52
CA SER A 54 8.86 -6.46 -15.89
C SER A 54 9.82 -5.72 -16.82
N GLY A 55 10.70 -4.87 -16.28
CA GLY A 55 11.70 -4.13 -17.04
C GLY A 55 13.03 -4.85 -17.23
N ARG A 56 13.22 -6.04 -16.64
CA ARG A 56 14.44 -6.84 -16.81
C ARG A 56 14.17 -7.97 -17.79
N ASN A 57 15.07 -8.22 -18.74
CA ASN A 57 14.98 -9.44 -19.53
C ASN A 57 15.10 -10.65 -18.60
N VAL A 58 14.41 -11.73 -18.91
CA VAL A 58 14.50 -13.00 -18.16
C VAL A 58 15.96 -13.49 -18.07
N MET A 59 16.81 -13.10 -19.01
CA MET A 59 18.25 -13.38 -19.00
C MET A 59 19.03 -12.56 -17.94
N ASP A 60 18.58 -11.35 -17.59
CA ASP A 60 19.21 -10.48 -16.58
C ASP A 60 18.77 -10.86 -15.15
N LEU A 61 17.60 -11.47 -15.02
CA LEU A 61 17.10 -12.04 -13.78
C LEU A 61 17.68 -13.44 -13.56
N THR A 62 18.90 -13.50 -13.03
CA THR A 62 19.45 -14.79 -12.59
C THR A 62 18.54 -15.46 -11.54
N GLY A 63 18.51 -16.79 -11.49
CA GLY A 63 17.75 -17.53 -10.47
C GLY A 63 18.10 -17.13 -9.03
N ARG A 64 19.32 -16.63 -8.77
CA ARG A 64 19.71 -16.07 -7.47
C ARG A 64 18.92 -14.80 -7.10
N HIS A 65 18.63 -13.93 -8.06
CA HIS A 65 17.82 -12.73 -7.84
C HIS A 65 16.38 -13.08 -7.47
N VAL A 66 15.79 -14.02 -8.21
CA VAL A 66 14.41 -14.48 -7.97
C VAL A 66 14.29 -15.14 -6.59
N MET A 67 15.25 -16.01 -6.25
CA MET A 67 15.27 -16.69 -4.94
C MET A 67 15.52 -15.74 -3.76
N LYS A 68 16.23 -14.64 -3.97
CA LYS A 68 16.40 -13.61 -2.94
C LYS A 68 15.08 -12.87 -2.69
N LEU A 69 14.43 -12.40 -3.75
CA LEU A 69 13.16 -11.68 -3.67
C LEU A 69 12.05 -12.55 -3.06
N SER A 70 11.99 -13.83 -3.41
CA SER A 70 11.00 -14.75 -2.82
C SER A 70 11.23 -14.96 -1.33
N LYS A 71 12.49 -15.08 -0.88
CA LYS A 71 12.82 -15.19 0.55
C LYS A 71 12.48 -13.92 1.32
N GLU A 72 12.73 -12.74 0.76
CA GLU A 72 12.40 -11.47 1.41
C GLU A 72 10.88 -11.29 1.53
N TYR A 73 10.12 -11.65 0.49
CA TYR A 73 8.66 -11.63 0.51
C TYR A 73 8.04 -12.58 1.53
N VAL A 74 8.54 -13.82 1.63
CA VAL A 74 8.04 -14.80 2.61
C VAL A 74 8.41 -14.44 4.05
N ARG A 75 9.46 -13.63 4.24
CA ARG A 75 9.89 -13.17 5.57
C ARG A 75 9.17 -11.90 6.04
N ALA A 76 8.43 -11.23 5.16
CA ALA A 76 7.58 -10.09 5.53
C ALA A 76 6.39 -10.58 6.36
#